data_AF-A0A950YJM0-F1
#
_entry.id   AF-A0A950YJM0-F1
#
_cell.length_a   1.000
_cell.length_b   1.000
_cell.length_c   1.000
_cell.angle_alpha   90.00
_cell.angle_beta   90.00
_cell.angle_gamma   90.00
#
_symmetry.space_group_name_H-M   'P 1'
#
loop_
_entity.id
_entity.type
_entity.pdbx_description
1 polymer ?
#
loop_
_entity_poly.entity_id
_entity_poly.type
_entity_poly.pdbx_seq_one_letter_code
_entity_poly.pdbx_strand_id
1 'polypeptide(L)'
;MSSQETLTRPGSAAPSTGPHPVDQVPPVPKLLLFGLQHLCIMYAGAVAVPLIVGPAVGLNLAQIAALVSADLLVSGIATIIQSAGIKNILGVRLPVVAGATFTVLNPMIIIANQYGGVKGLPYVYGAMMVSGVLGLIFAKPFSRIIRFFPPLVAGTVIMIIGLSLGGADISLIAPTVVNGANVAQVSHVVLAGIVILSIILISRLFRGFASQIAVLLSIVIGTIVAALIGQADFSNVSHAA
;
A
#
# COMPACT_ATOMS: atom_id res chain seq x y z
N MET A 1 -29.94 -37.21 -24.39
CA MET A 1 -30.48 -37.63 -23.07
C MET A 1 -29.42 -38.48 -22.39
N SER A 2 -29.03 -38.11 -21.16
CA SER A 2 -27.92 -38.64 -20.32
C SER A 2 -26.83 -37.58 -20.19
N SER A 3 -26.47 -37.04 -19.02
CA SER A 3 -26.94 -37.24 -17.65
C SER A 3 -26.77 -35.90 -16.92
N GLN A 4 -27.73 -35.55 -16.07
CA GLN A 4 -27.58 -34.41 -15.18
C GLN A 4 -26.48 -34.71 -14.16
N GLU A 5 -25.38 -33.94 -14.22
CA GLU A 5 -24.49 -33.77 -13.09
C GLU A 5 -25.27 -33.11 -11.96
N THR A 6 -25.69 -33.97 -11.04
CA THR A 6 -26.34 -33.60 -9.80
C THR A 6 -25.34 -32.78 -9.01
N LEU A 7 -25.63 -31.48 -8.87
CA LEU A 7 -25.02 -30.58 -7.90
C LEU A 7 -25.20 -31.17 -6.50
N THR A 8 -24.30 -32.06 -6.11
CA THR A 8 -24.17 -32.51 -4.74
C THR A 8 -23.64 -31.32 -3.95
N ARG A 9 -24.54 -30.74 -3.13
CA ARG A 9 -24.18 -29.76 -2.11
C ARG A 9 -22.95 -30.29 -1.38
N PRO A 10 -21.85 -29.51 -1.23
CA PRO A 10 -20.70 -29.97 -0.48
C PRO A 10 -21.20 -30.44 0.88
N GLY A 11 -20.94 -31.72 1.17
CA GLY A 11 -21.36 -32.37 2.39
C GLY A 11 -21.00 -31.48 3.57
N SER A 12 -21.96 -31.31 4.48
CA SER A 12 -21.76 -30.66 5.77
C SER A 12 -20.52 -31.25 6.41
N ALA A 13 -19.38 -30.55 6.29
CA ALA A 13 -18.17 -30.90 6.99
C ALA A 13 -18.53 -30.98 8.48
N ALA A 14 -18.16 -32.09 9.13
CA ALA A 14 -18.33 -32.23 10.55
C ALA A 14 -17.75 -30.98 11.26
N PRO A 15 -18.42 -30.43 12.28
CA PRO A 15 -17.92 -29.24 12.97
C PRO A 15 -16.53 -29.57 13.51
N SER A 16 -15.52 -28.89 12.98
CA SER A 16 -14.14 -29.02 13.42
C SER A 16 -14.09 -28.69 14.91
N THR A 17 -13.70 -29.66 15.74
CA THR A 17 -13.61 -29.56 17.21
C THR A 17 -12.46 -28.67 17.70
N GLY A 18 -11.86 -27.86 16.83
CA GLY A 18 -10.79 -26.91 17.14
C GLY A 18 -11.18 -25.47 16.76
N PRO A 19 -10.51 -24.46 17.34
CA PRO A 19 -10.71 -23.07 16.95
C PRO A 19 -10.48 -22.89 15.44
N HIS A 20 -11.32 -22.05 14.82
CA HIS A 20 -11.27 -21.76 13.39
C HIS A 20 -9.85 -21.31 12.98
N PRO A 21 -9.35 -21.65 11.77
CA PRO A 21 -7.96 -21.37 11.38
C PRO A 21 -7.52 -19.90 11.53
N VAL A 22 -8.46 -18.96 11.45
CA VAL A 22 -8.24 -17.52 11.65
C VAL A 22 -8.06 -17.14 13.13
N ASP A 23 -8.65 -17.92 14.05
CA ASP A 23 -8.62 -17.70 15.50
C ASP A 23 -7.48 -18.48 16.19
N GLN A 24 -6.72 -19.27 15.43
CA GLN A 24 -5.55 -19.98 15.95
C GLN A 24 -4.42 -19.01 16.21
N VAL A 25 -4.01 -18.89 17.47
CA VAL A 25 -2.90 -18.05 17.90
C VAL A 25 -1.61 -18.88 17.87
N PRO A 26 -0.66 -18.61 16.96
CA PRO A 26 0.62 -19.31 16.92
C PRO A 26 1.45 -19.04 18.20
N PRO A 27 2.50 -19.83 18.49
CA PRO A 27 3.40 -19.51 19.59
C PRO A 27 4.04 -18.12 19.39
N VAL A 28 4.20 -17.38 20.50
CA VAL A 28 4.72 -16.00 20.56
C VAL A 28 5.91 -15.71 19.62
N PRO A 29 6.96 -16.55 19.52
CA PRO A 29 8.08 -16.27 18.60
C PRO A 29 7.67 -16.31 17.12
N LYS A 30 6.75 -17.19 16.73
CA LYS A 30 6.23 -17.24 15.35
C LYS A 30 5.32 -16.05 15.07
N LEU A 31 4.51 -15.64 16.04
CA LEU A 31 3.70 -14.42 15.96
C LEU A 31 4.54 -13.17 15.71
N LEU A 32 5.59 -12.97 16.50
CA LEU A 32 6.50 -11.83 16.32
C LEU A 32 7.16 -11.86 14.95
N LEU A 33 7.66 -13.02 14.51
CA LEU A 33 8.31 -13.15 13.21
C LEU A 33 7.34 -12.89 12.04
N PHE A 34 6.11 -13.44 12.10
CA PHE A 34 5.10 -13.20 11.08
C PHE A 34 4.53 -11.77 11.10
N GLY A 35 4.45 -11.15 12.27
CA GLY A 35 4.07 -9.74 12.42
C GLY A 35 5.12 -8.82 11.80
N LEU A 36 6.40 -9.06 12.09
CA LEU A 36 7.50 -8.32 11.48
C LEU A 36 7.52 -8.49 9.96
N GLN A 37 7.26 -9.71 9.47
CA GLN A 37 7.13 -9.98 8.05
C GLN A 37 6.00 -9.18 7.39
N HIS A 38 4.82 -9.14 8.00
CA HIS A 38 3.70 -8.36 7.49
C HIS A 38 3.99 -6.86 7.47
N LEU A 39 4.62 -6.34 8.53
CA LEU A 39 5.09 -4.96 8.57
C LEU A 39 6.04 -4.68 7.40
N CYS A 40 7.02 -5.55 7.20
CA CYS A 40 7.99 -5.45 6.13
C CYS A 40 7.32 -5.45 4.74
N ILE A 41 6.36 -6.34 4.49
CA ILE A 41 5.63 -6.39 3.22
C ILE A 41 4.82 -5.11 3.00
N MET A 42 4.11 -4.66 4.05
CA MET A 42 3.22 -3.51 3.95
C MET A 42 3.99 -2.19 3.79
N TYR A 43 5.16 -2.06 4.43
CA TYR A 43 5.99 -0.86 4.38
C TYR A 43 6.27 -0.40 2.94
N ALA A 44 6.59 -1.34 2.04
CA ALA A 44 6.88 -1.01 0.65
C ALA A 44 5.71 -0.32 -0.07
N GLY A 45 4.46 -0.70 0.26
CA GLY A 45 3.26 -0.10 -0.31
C GLY A 45 2.84 1.20 0.41
N ALA A 46 2.92 1.24 1.74
CA ALA A 46 2.46 2.38 2.52
C ALA A 46 3.31 3.64 2.30
N VAL A 47 4.63 3.50 2.24
CA VAL A 47 5.54 4.64 2.09
C VAL A 47 5.44 5.31 0.71
N ALA A 48 4.92 4.60 -0.30
CA ALA A 48 4.75 5.16 -1.65
C ALA A 48 3.79 6.36 -1.68
N VAL A 49 2.68 6.32 -0.93
CA VAL A 49 1.66 7.40 -0.98
C VAL A 49 2.23 8.75 -0.51
N PRO A 50 2.85 8.87 0.68
CA PRO A 50 3.49 10.11 1.11
C PRO A 50 4.62 10.57 0.18
N LEU A 51 5.40 9.65 -0.38
CA LEU A 51 6.50 9.98 -1.30
C LEU A 51 6.01 10.49 -2.66
N ILE A 52 4.82 10.10 -3.09
CA ILE A 52 4.19 10.62 -4.31
C ILE A 52 3.55 11.97 -4.04
N VAL A 53 2.74 12.07 -2.98
CA VAL A 53 1.96 13.30 -2.70
C VAL A 53 2.84 14.44 -2.22
N GLY A 54 3.83 14.16 -1.36
CA GLY A 54 4.64 15.18 -0.72
C GLY A 54 5.34 16.13 -1.69
N PRO A 55 6.15 15.62 -2.63
CA PRO A 55 6.75 16.43 -3.69
C PRO A 55 5.71 17.09 -4.60
N ALA A 56 4.61 16.38 -4.92
CA ALA A 56 3.56 16.88 -5.81
C ALA A 56 2.79 18.09 -5.25
N VAL A 57 2.84 18.33 -3.94
CA VAL A 57 2.21 19.49 -3.27
C VAL A 57 3.25 20.48 -2.69
N GLY A 58 4.54 20.21 -2.88
CA GLY A 58 5.64 21.09 -2.48
C GLY A 58 6.08 20.96 -1.02
N LEU A 59 5.91 19.81 -0.38
CA LEU A 59 6.42 19.56 0.98
C LEU A 59 7.94 19.43 1.02
N ASN A 60 8.54 19.92 2.09
CA ASN A 60 9.96 19.70 2.37
C ASN A 60 10.21 18.26 2.85
N LEU A 61 11.44 17.76 2.70
CA LEU A 61 11.85 16.40 3.07
C LEU A 61 11.51 16.06 4.53
N ALA A 62 11.69 17.00 5.46
CA ALA A 62 11.33 16.81 6.87
C ALA A 62 9.82 16.58 7.08
N GLN A 63 8.98 17.27 6.30
CA GLN A 63 7.52 17.11 6.34
C GLN A 63 7.08 15.79 5.70
N ILE A 64 7.77 15.38 4.63
CA ILE A 64 7.54 14.07 3.99
C ILE A 64 7.90 12.95 4.97
N ALA A 65 9.03 13.04 5.68
CA ALA A 65 9.41 12.06 6.69
C ALA A 65 8.39 11.99 7.86
N ALA A 66 7.88 13.15 8.29
CA ALA A 66 6.81 13.22 9.28
C ALA A 66 5.51 12.58 8.77
N LEU A 67 5.16 12.79 7.50
CA LEU A 67 4.00 12.15 6.87
C LEU A 67 4.15 10.64 6.78
N VAL A 68 5.32 10.13 6.39
CA VAL A 68 5.60 8.69 6.35
C VAL A 68 5.42 8.08 7.74
N SER A 69 5.95 8.73 8.77
CA SER A 69 5.85 8.26 10.16
C SER A 69 4.40 8.28 10.66
N ALA A 70 3.66 9.35 10.33
CA ALA A 70 2.25 9.48 10.67
C ALA A 70 1.38 8.45 9.95
N ASP A 71 1.63 8.20 8.66
CA ASP A 71 0.92 7.20 7.87
C ASP A 71 1.12 5.79 8.45
N LEU A 72 2.36 5.40 8.74
CA LEU A 72 2.66 4.10 9.34
C LEU A 72 2.03 3.94 10.73
N LEU A 73 2.03 5.00 11.55
CA LEU A 73 1.40 4.99 12.87
C LEU A 73 -0.13 4.81 12.76
N VAL A 74 -0.78 5.62 11.92
CA VAL A 74 -2.24 5.59 11.74
C VAL A 74 -2.69 4.29 11.08
N SER A 75 -1.95 3.80 10.08
CA SER A 75 -2.17 2.50 9.43
C SER A 75 -2.06 1.35 10.43
N GLY A 76 -1.07 1.37 11.34
CA GLY A 76 -0.94 0.39 12.40
C GLY A 76 -2.13 0.39 13.36
N ILE A 77 -2.53 1.57 13.83
CA ILE A 77 -3.71 1.73 14.69
C ILE A 77 -4.98 1.24 13.97
N ALA A 78 -5.17 1.64 12.72
CA ALA A 78 -6.33 1.23 11.91
C ALA A 78 -6.36 -0.29 11.71
N THR A 79 -5.21 -0.91 11.44
CA THR A 79 -5.08 -2.37 11.30
C THR A 79 -5.46 -3.10 12.59
N ILE A 80 -5.01 -2.60 13.74
CA ILE A 80 -5.39 -3.15 15.06
C ILE A 80 -6.89 -3.01 15.28
N ILE A 81 -7.47 -1.84 15.03
CA ILE A 81 -8.92 -1.61 15.20
C ILE A 81 -9.73 -2.55 14.28
N GLN A 82 -9.29 -2.70 13.02
CA GLN A 82 -9.96 -3.52 12.01
C GLN A 82 -9.90 -5.02 12.33
N SER A 83 -8.76 -5.47 12.84
CA SER A 83 -8.48 -6.89 13.14
C SER A 83 -9.00 -7.31 14.50
N ALA A 84 -8.83 -6.49 15.55
CA ALA A 84 -9.31 -6.80 16.89
C ALA A 84 -10.84 -6.62 17.01
N GLY A 85 -11.40 -5.67 16.25
CA GLY A 85 -12.82 -5.35 16.25
C GLY A 85 -13.30 -4.73 17.57
N ILE A 86 -13.77 -3.48 17.51
CA ILE A 86 -14.35 -2.80 18.68
C ILE A 86 -15.88 -3.03 18.64
N LYS A 87 -16.34 -3.99 19.47
CA LYS A 87 -17.76 -4.42 19.55
C LYS A 87 -18.29 -4.96 18.20
N ASN A 88 -19.56 -5.34 18.12
CA ASN A 88 -20.22 -5.77 16.86
C ASN A 88 -20.45 -4.60 15.87
N ILE A 89 -19.79 -3.46 16.06
CA ILE A 89 -20.07 -2.19 15.37
C ILE A 89 -18.88 -1.78 14.49
N LEU A 90 -17.64 -2.02 14.93
CA LEU A 90 -16.43 -1.60 14.22
C LEU A 90 -15.45 -2.77 14.08
N GLY A 91 -14.91 -2.95 12.87
CA GLY A 91 -13.92 -3.97 12.53
C GLY A 91 -14.54 -5.28 12.05
N VAL A 92 -13.92 -5.87 11.03
CA VAL A 92 -14.41 -7.09 10.36
C VAL A 92 -13.96 -8.36 11.09
N ARG A 93 -13.09 -8.24 12.11
CA ARG A 93 -12.50 -9.37 12.86
C ARG A 93 -11.82 -10.40 11.95
N LEU A 94 -11.28 -9.91 10.85
CA LEU A 94 -10.46 -10.66 9.91
C LEU A 94 -9.08 -9.99 9.85
N PRO A 95 -8.02 -10.76 9.51
CA PRO A 95 -6.67 -10.23 9.35
C PRO A 95 -6.62 -9.34 8.10
N VAL A 96 -7.03 -8.09 8.26
CA VAL A 96 -7.09 -7.08 7.21
C VAL A 96 -6.15 -5.95 7.58
N VAL A 97 -5.11 -5.80 6.75
CA VAL A 97 -4.13 -4.71 6.90
C VAL A 97 -4.71 -3.46 6.26
N ALA A 98 -4.83 -2.40 7.05
CA ALA A 98 -5.27 -1.09 6.57
C ALA A 98 -4.06 -0.26 6.17
N GLY A 99 -4.10 0.38 5.01
CA GLY A 99 -3.04 1.29 4.54
C GLY A 99 -3.61 2.41 3.69
N ALA A 100 -2.77 3.37 3.32
CA ALA A 100 -3.16 4.45 2.42
C ALA A 100 -3.61 3.89 1.06
N THR A 101 -4.75 4.38 0.56
CA THR A 101 -5.27 3.96 -0.74
C THR A 101 -4.75 4.82 -1.87
N PHE A 102 -4.32 4.18 -2.94
CA PHE A 102 -3.88 4.85 -4.16
C PHE A 102 -5.02 5.51 -4.95
N THR A 103 -6.28 5.14 -4.68
CA THR A 103 -7.46 5.64 -5.40
C THR A 103 -7.71 7.13 -5.24
N VAL A 104 -7.22 7.74 -4.16
CA VAL A 104 -7.46 9.15 -3.82
C VAL A 104 -6.26 10.05 -4.10
N LEU A 105 -5.15 9.51 -4.60
CA LEU A 105 -3.92 10.28 -4.87
C LEU A 105 -4.17 11.47 -5.80
N ASN A 106 -4.79 11.21 -6.94
CA ASN A 106 -4.99 12.24 -7.96
C ASN A 106 -5.95 13.35 -7.48
N PRO A 107 -7.14 13.04 -6.92
CA PRO A 107 -7.99 14.05 -6.28
C PRO A 107 -7.27 14.84 -5.17
N MET A 108 -6.46 14.18 -4.34
CA MET A 108 -5.70 14.81 -3.26
C MET A 108 -4.72 15.86 -3.80
N ILE A 109 -3.95 15.52 -4.84
CA ILE A 109 -2.98 16.43 -5.48
C ILE A 109 -3.71 17.60 -6.15
N ILE A 110 -4.85 17.36 -6.81
CA ILE A 110 -5.65 18.41 -7.44
C ILE A 110 -6.16 19.40 -6.40
N ILE A 111 -6.79 18.92 -5.32
CA ILE A 111 -7.33 19.78 -4.27
C ILE A 111 -6.20 20.57 -3.62
N ALA A 112 -5.08 19.93 -3.27
CA ALA A 112 -3.94 20.64 -2.69
C ALA A 112 -3.44 21.77 -3.61
N ASN A 113 -3.23 21.49 -4.90
CA ASN A 113 -2.70 22.47 -5.85
C ASN A 113 -3.70 23.59 -6.20
N GLN A 114 -5.01 23.32 -6.19
CA GLN A 114 -6.04 24.35 -6.38
C GLN A 114 -6.01 25.44 -5.29
N TYR A 115 -5.64 25.08 -4.06
CA TYR A 115 -5.59 25.99 -2.91
C TYR A 115 -4.16 26.41 -2.52
N GLY A 116 -3.20 26.32 -3.45
CA GLY A 116 -1.82 26.79 -3.24
C GLY A 116 -0.88 25.75 -2.63
N GLY A 117 -1.01 24.48 -3.05
CA GLY A 117 -0.12 23.37 -2.70
C GLY A 117 -0.14 23.07 -1.19
N VAL A 118 0.91 23.52 -0.49
CA VAL A 118 1.07 23.33 0.96
C VAL A 118 -0.07 23.97 1.77
N LYS A 119 -0.57 25.14 1.35
CA LYS A 119 -1.72 25.80 2.01
C LYS A 119 -3.04 25.04 1.76
N GLY A 120 -3.08 24.18 0.75
CA GLY A 120 -4.20 23.33 0.38
C GLY A 120 -4.33 22.04 1.21
N LEU A 121 -3.26 21.61 1.89
CA LEU A 121 -3.25 20.37 2.68
C LEU A 121 -4.34 20.28 3.77
N PRO A 122 -4.66 21.35 4.52
CA PRO A 122 -5.78 21.32 5.47
C PRO A 122 -7.13 21.03 4.80
N TYR A 123 -7.34 21.49 3.56
CA TYR A 123 -8.56 21.20 2.80
C TYR A 123 -8.62 19.73 2.39
N VAL A 124 -7.49 19.14 2.01
CA VAL A 124 -7.39 17.70 1.75
C VAL A 124 -7.75 16.90 3.00
N TYR A 125 -7.13 17.22 4.15
CA TYR A 125 -7.40 16.51 5.40
C TYR A 125 -8.86 16.69 5.84
N GLY A 126 -9.42 17.89 5.71
CA GLY A 126 -10.83 18.15 5.98
C GLY A 126 -11.76 17.35 5.06
N ALA A 127 -11.49 17.33 3.76
CA ALA A 127 -12.25 16.54 2.78
C ALA A 127 -12.16 15.04 3.08
N MET A 128 -10.99 14.54 3.46
CA MET A 128 -10.80 13.13 3.85
C MET A 128 -11.57 12.78 5.14
N MET A 129 -11.59 13.67 6.14
CA MET A 129 -12.37 13.47 7.36
C MET A 129 -13.87 13.41 7.06
N VAL A 130 -14.38 14.33 6.26
CA VAL A 130 -15.80 14.33 5.83
C VAL A 130 -16.11 13.08 5.00
N SER A 131 -15.23 12.71 4.07
CA SER A 131 -15.38 11.48 3.26
C SER A 131 -15.41 10.23 4.13
N GLY A 132 -14.58 10.15 5.18
CA GLY A 132 -14.58 9.04 6.14
C GLY A 132 -15.90 8.93 6.90
N VAL A 133 -16.42 10.04 7.42
CA VAL A 133 -17.72 10.08 8.12
C VAL A 133 -18.87 9.67 7.18
N LEU A 134 -18.90 10.24 5.97
CA LEU A 134 -19.89 9.85 4.96
C LEU A 134 -19.75 8.37 4.59
N GLY A 135 -18.52 7.87 4.44
CA GLY A 135 -18.23 6.46 4.16
C GLY A 135 -18.83 5.54 5.22
N LEU A 136 -18.73 5.88 6.50
CA LEU A 136 -19.37 5.11 7.59
C LEU A 136 -20.90 5.14 7.52
N ILE A 137 -21.50 6.29 7.19
CA ILE A 137 -22.96 6.42 7.04
C ILE A 137 -23.46 5.58 5.86
N PHE A 138 -22.74 5.62 4.73
CA PHE A 138 -23.10 4.90 3.50
C PHE A 138 -22.62 3.45 3.45
N ALA A 139 -21.82 2.99 4.42
CA ALA A 139 -21.25 1.63 4.41
C ALA A 139 -22.32 0.54 4.28
N LYS A 140 -23.42 0.65 5.03
CA LYS A 140 -24.50 -0.35 5.05
C LYS A 140 -25.31 -0.42 3.75
N PRO A 141 -25.84 0.68 3.19
CA PRO A 141 -26.52 0.63 1.90
C PRO A 141 -25.56 0.22 0.78
N PHE A 142 -24.32 0.70 0.78
CA PHE A 142 -23.33 0.36 -0.24
C PHE A 142 -22.98 -1.14 -0.24
N SER A 143 -22.83 -1.75 0.94
CA SER A 143 -22.61 -3.20 1.08
C SER A 143 -23.74 -4.05 0.49
N ARG A 144 -24.97 -3.53 0.39
CA ARG A 144 -26.07 -4.25 -0.27
C ARG A 144 -26.00 -4.14 -1.80
N ILE A 145 -25.41 -3.06 -2.32
CA ILE A 145 -25.28 -2.82 -3.75
C ILE A 145 -24.08 -3.61 -4.30
N ILE A 146 -23.05 -3.86 -3.50
CA ILE A 146 -21.83 -4.55 -3.95
C ILE A 146 -22.09 -5.93 -4.58
N ARG A 147 -23.18 -6.60 -4.17
CA ARG A 147 -23.62 -7.89 -4.75
C ARG A 147 -23.98 -7.82 -6.24
N PHE A 148 -24.26 -6.63 -6.78
CA PHE A 148 -24.58 -6.41 -8.19
C PHE A 148 -23.33 -6.21 -9.05
N PHE A 149 -22.16 -6.01 -8.45
CA PHE A 149 -20.91 -5.89 -9.17
C PHE A 149 -20.23 -7.26 -9.27
N PRO A 150 -20.19 -7.89 -10.45
CA PRO A 150 -19.51 -9.17 -10.61
C PRO A 150 -18.00 -9.03 -10.36
N PRO A 151 -17.28 -10.12 -10.04
CA PRO A 151 -15.84 -10.10 -9.79
C PRO A 151 -15.02 -9.45 -10.92
N LEU A 152 -15.54 -9.50 -12.15
CA LEU A 152 -14.95 -8.84 -13.31
C LEU A 152 -14.78 -7.32 -13.10
N VAL A 153 -15.76 -6.64 -12.50
CA VAL A 153 -15.69 -5.19 -12.28
C VAL A 153 -14.61 -4.86 -11.24
N ALA A 154 -14.58 -5.62 -10.15
CA ALA A 154 -13.57 -5.44 -9.11
C ALA A 154 -12.15 -5.64 -9.67
N GLY A 155 -11.94 -6.70 -10.46
CA GLY A 155 -10.65 -6.96 -11.11
C GLY A 155 -10.23 -5.85 -12.07
N THR A 156 -11.15 -5.38 -12.92
CA THR A 156 -10.87 -4.28 -13.85
C THR A 156 -10.55 -2.97 -13.13
N VAL A 157 -11.26 -2.65 -12.04
CA VAL A 157 -10.97 -1.45 -11.23
C VAL A 157 -9.58 -1.53 -10.60
N ILE A 158 -9.20 -2.69 -10.03
CA ILE A 158 -7.86 -2.91 -9.46
C ILE A 158 -6.78 -2.74 -10.55
N MET A 159 -7.02 -3.27 -11.75
CA MET A 159 -6.12 -3.13 -12.88
C MET A 159 -5.96 -1.66 -13.32
N ILE A 160 -7.06 -0.90 -13.37
CA ILE A 160 -7.03 0.53 -13.65
C ILE A 160 -6.26 1.30 -12.58
N ILE A 161 -6.44 0.97 -11.29
CA ILE A 161 -5.70 1.61 -10.20
C ILE A 161 -4.19 1.37 -10.38
N GLY A 162 -3.79 0.13 -10.68
CA GLY A 162 -2.39 -0.22 -10.95
C GLY A 162 -1.82 0.51 -12.17
N LEU A 163 -2.55 0.55 -13.28
CA LEU A 163 -2.10 1.26 -14.49
C LEU A 163 -2.03 2.79 -14.28
N SER A 164 -2.96 3.35 -13.50
CA SER A 164 -3.00 4.79 -13.20
C SER A 164 -1.81 5.22 -12.34
N LEU A 165 -1.25 4.31 -11.54
CA LEU A 165 -0.06 4.56 -10.74
C LEU A 165 1.22 4.65 -11.57
N GLY A 166 1.26 4.03 -12.76
CA GLY A 166 2.44 4.06 -13.62
C GLY A 166 2.94 5.48 -13.91
N GLY A 167 2.06 6.47 -14.01
CA GLY A 167 2.45 7.87 -14.17
C GLY A 167 3.16 8.45 -12.92
N ALA A 168 2.66 8.13 -11.73
CA ALA A 168 3.29 8.53 -10.48
C ALA A 168 4.64 7.83 -10.29
N ASP A 169 4.74 6.56 -10.63
CA ASP A 169 5.99 5.78 -10.56
C ASP A 169 7.07 6.34 -11.49
N ILE A 170 6.70 6.76 -12.71
CA ILE A 170 7.64 7.42 -13.64
C ILE A 170 8.16 8.72 -13.04
N SER A 171 7.33 9.45 -12.28
CA SER A 171 7.73 10.71 -11.66
C SER A 171 8.72 10.49 -10.51
N LEU A 172 8.70 9.31 -9.87
CA LEU A 172 9.70 8.90 -8.88
C LEU A 172 11.04 8.48 -9.54
N ILE A 173 11.00 7.88 -10.74
CA ILE A 173 12.20 7.47 -11.49
C ILE A 173 12.85 8.67 -12.20
N ALA A 174 12.04 9.58 -12.74
CA ALA A 174 12.49 10.74 -13.50
C ALA A 174 12.00 12.03 -12.82
N PRO A 175 12.62 12.44 -11.69
CA PRO A 175 12.17 13.59 -10.90
C PRO A 175 12.40 14.93 -11.61
N THR A 176 13.28 14.97 -12.62
CA THR A 176 13.59 16.19 -13.37
C THR A 176 12.59 16.41 -14.50
N VAL A 177 11.84 17.50 -14.42
CA VAL A 177 10.94 17.95 -15.49
C VAL A 177 11.66 19.02 -16.31
N VAL A 178 11.89 18.78 -17.61
CA VAL A 178 12.41 19.80 -18.54
C VAL A 178 11.32 20.02 -19.60
N ASN A 179 10.89 21.28 -19.77
CA ASN A 179 9.84 21.66 -20.74
C ASN A 179 8.52 20.87 -20.60
N GLY A 180 8.12 20.54 -19.37
CA GLY A 180 6.88 19.81 -19.11
C GLY A 180 6.94 18.30 -19.38
N ALA A 181 8.11 17.76 -19.74
CA ALA A 181 8.37 16.33 -19.87
C ALA A 181 9.37 15.86 -18.82
N ASN A 182 9.10 14.72 -18.20
CA ASN A 182 10.03 14.08 -17.27
C ASN A 182 11.25 13.59 -18.05
N VAL A 183 12.40 14.23 -17.86
CA VAL A 183 13.67 13.79 -18.45
C VAL A 183 14.23 12.70 -17.56
N ALA A 184 14.12 11.48 -18.02
CA ALA A 184 14.71 10.34 -17.34
C ALA A 184 16.22 10.33 -17.63
N GLN A 185 17.03 10.77 -16.68
CA GLN A 185 18.47 10.57 -16.77
C GLN A 185 18.75 9.07 -16.84
N VAL A 186 19.65 8.66 -17.75
CA VAL A 186 20.00 7.25 -17.97
C VAL A 186 20.36 6.56 -16.66
N SER A 187 21.04 7.26 -15.74
CA SER A 187 21.40 6.74 -14.41
C SER A 187 20.18 6.29 -13.60
N HIS A 188 19.12 7.10 -13.53
CA HIS A 188 17.93 6.77 -12.75
C HIS A 188 17.12 5.63 -13.39
N VAL A 189 17.05 5.59 -14.73
CA VAL A 189 16.39 4.50 -15.46
C VAL A 189 17.12 3.17 -15.24
N VAL A 190 18.45 3.19 -15.31
CA VAL A 190 19.28 2.01 -15.05
C VAL A 190 19.11 1.55 -13.61
N LEU A 191 19.11 2.47 -12.64
CA LEU A 191 18.89 2.14 -11.23
C LEU A 191 17.51 1.51 -11.00
N ALA A 192 16.45 2.09 -11.57
CA ALA A 192 15.10 1.54 -11.51
C ALA A 192 15.03 0.14 -12.15
N GLY A 193 15.68 -0.04 -13.30
CA GLY A 193 15.81 -1.34 -13.96
C GLY A 193 16.52 -2.39 -13.10
N ILE A 194 17.59 -2.01 -12.39
CA ILE A 194 18.29 -2.89 -11.46
C ILE A 194 17.39 -3.29 -10.29
N VAL A 195 16.64 -2.36 -9.70
CA VAL A 195 15.69 -2.65 -8.62
C VAL A 195 14.60 -3.60 -9.11
N ILE A 196 13.98 -3.33 -10.25
CA ILE A 196 12.93 -4.19 -10.84
C ILE A 196 13.48 -5.59 -11.15
N LEU A 197 14.67 -5.68 -11.76
CA LEU A 197 15.32 -6.95 -12.04
C LEU A 197 15.62 -7.73 -10.75
N SER A 198 16.07 -7.03 -9.71
CA SER A 198 16.32 -7.62 -8.39
C SER A 198 15.03 -8.16 -7.77
N ILE A 199 13.92 -7.42 -7.86
CA ILE A 199 12.59 -7.87 -7.39
C ILE A 199 12.20 -9.17 -8.11
N ILE A 200 12.31 -9.19 -9.45
CA ILE A 200 11.96 -10.36 -10.27
C ILE A 200 12.86 -11.55 -9.93
N LEU A 201 14.17 -11.33 -9.80
CA LEU A 201 15.12 -12.40 -9.51
C LEU A 201 14.88 -12.99 -8.11
N ILE A 202 14.71 -12.14 -7.09
CA ILE A 202 14.48 -12.57 -5.72
C ILE A 202 13.12 -13.28 -5.60
N SER A 203 12.06 -12.70 -6.17
CA SER A 203 10.72 -13.30 -6.13
C SER A 203 10.61 -14.62 -6.91
N ARG A 204 11.44 -14.82 -7.94
CA ARG A 204 11.43 -16.06 -8.74
C ARG A 204 12.33 -17.15 -8.16
N LEU A 205 13.51 -16.81 -7.65
CA LEU A 205 14.48 -17.80 -7.14
C LEU A 205 14.17 -18.25 -5.71
N PHE A 206 13.70 -17.34 -4.86
CA PHE A 206 13.44 -17.64 -3.45
C PHE A 206 11.98 -18.02 -3.22
N ARG A 207 11.72 -18.99 -2.34
CA ARG A 207 10.37 -19.41 -1.95
C ARG A 207 10.11 -19.12 -0.47
N GLY A 208 8.86 -18.86 -0.13
CA GLY A 208 8.44 -18.60 1.26
C GLY A 208 8.77 -17.19 1.75
N PHE A 209 9.35 -17.09 2.95
CA PHE A 209 9.58 -15.83 3.66
C PHE A 209 10.36 -14.79 2.84
N ALA A 210 11.43 -15.22 2.17
CA ALA A 210 12.29 -14.36 1.37
C ALA A 210 11.58 -13.76 0.14
N SER A 211 10.61 -14.47 -0.45
CA SER A 211 9.82 -13.93 -1.57
C SER A 211 8.87 -12.82 -1.12
N GLN A 212 8.41 -12.83 0.12
CA GLN A 212 7.47 -11.83 0.62
C GLN A 212 8.18 -10.51 0.93
N ILE A 213 9.42 -10.55 1.41
CA ILE A 213 10.24 -9.37 1.72
C ILE A 213 11.08 -8.94 0.49
N ALA A 214 10.88 -9.57 -0.67
CA ALA A 214 11.64 -9.31 -1.89
C ALA A 214 11.67 -7.84 -2.29
N VAL A 215 10.55 -7.12 -2.13
CA VAL A 215 10.47 -5.68 -2.46
C VAL A 215 11.40 -4.87 -1.58
N LEU A 216 11.37 -5.09 -0.25
CA LEU A 216 12.27 -4.41 0.68
C LEU A 216 13.74 -4.75 0.43
N LEU A 217 14.08 -6.02 0.21
CA LEU A 217 15.45 -6.43 -0.10
C LEU A 217 15.95 -5.74 -1.37
N SER A 218 15.08 -5.60 -2.37
CA SER A 218 15.42 -4.93 -3.62
C SER A 218 15.64 -3.43 -3.45
N ILE A 219 14.90 -2.78 -2.55
CA ILE A 219 15.14 -1.37 -2.17
C ILE A 219 16.53 -1.25 -1.52
N VAL A 220 16.90 -2.15 -0.60
CA VAL A 220 18.23 -2.16 0.04
C VAL A 220 19.33 -2.34 -1.01
N ILE A 221 19.19 -3.30 -1.92
CA ILE A 221 20.15 -3.52 -3.02
C ILE A 221 20.24 -2.28 -3.90
N GLY A 222 19.10 -1.68 -4.27
CA GLY A 222 19.06 -0.44 -5.05
C GLY A 222 19.82 0.71 -4.37
N THR A 223 19.63 0.90 -3.07
CA THR A 223 20.34 1.93 -2.30
C THR A 223 21.85 1.68 -2.24
N ILE A 224 22.28 0.42 -2.09
CA ILE A 224 23.72 0.07 -2.13
C ILE A 224 24.31 0.41 -3.49
N VAL A 225 23.64 0.02 -4.58
CA VAL A 225 24.10 0.33 -5.94
C VAL A 225 24.14 1.85 -6.18
N ALA A 226 23.13 2.59 -5.72
CA ALA A 226 23.11 4.05 -5.81
C ALA A 226 24.27 4.70 -5.04
N ALA A 227 24.63 4.16 -3.87
CA ALA A 227 25.77 4.63 -3.10
C ALA A 227 27.10 4.37 -3.83
N LEU A 228 27.26 3.22 -4.48
CA LEU A 228 28.45 2.91 -5.27
C LEU A 228 28.61 3.78 -6.52
N ILE A 229 27.49 4.20 -7.13
CA ILE A 229 27.48 5.11 -8.29
C ILE A 229 27.66 6.58 -7.85
N GLY A 230 27.71 6.86 -6.54
CA GLY A 230 27.91 8.21 -5.98
C GLY A 230 26.66 9.09 -6.05
N GLN A 231 25.47 8.51 -6.23
CA GLN A 231 24.19 9.24 -6.26
C GLN A 231 23.45 9.24 -4.90
N ALA A 232 24.03 8.62 -3.87
CA ALA A 232 23.44 8.64 -2.53
C ALA A 232 23.99 9.83 -1.73
N ASP A 233 23.09 10.74 -1.35
CA ASP A 233 23.40 11.82 -0.41
C ASP A 233 22.96 11.41 1.01
N PHE A 234 23.94 11.14 1.87
CA PHE A 234 23.72 10.76 3.27
C PHE A 234 23.78 11.97 4.23
N SER A 235 23.88 13.20 3.73
CA SER A 235 24.06 14.40 4.57
C SER A 235 22.93 14.61 5.57
N ASN A 236 21.69 14.24 5.21
CA ASN A 236 20.53 14.35 6.11
C ASN A 236 20.51 13.29 7.23
N VAL A 237 21.21 12.18 7.07
CA VAL A 237 21.32 11.12 8.10
C VAL A 237 22.43 11.46 9.10
N SER A 238 23.51 12.08 8.62
CA SER A 238 24.62 12.58 9.43
C SER A 238 24.19 13.62 10.48
N HIS A 239 23.18 14.45 10.17
CA HIS A 239 22.66 15.45 11.11
C HIS A 239 21.57 14.92 12.08
N ALA A 240 21.12 13.67 11.91
CA ALA A 240 20.09 13.06 12.73
C ALA A 240 20.63 12.09 13.80
N ALA A 241 21.96 11.92 13.87
CA ALA A 241 22.66 11.09 14.86
C ALA A 241 23.24 11.93 16.01
#